data_AF-A0A355G718-F1
#
_entry.id   AF-A0A355G718-F1
#
_cell.length_a   1.000
_cell.length_b   1.000
_cell.length_c   1.000
_cell.angle_alpha   90.00
_cell.angle_beta   90.00
_cell.angle_gamma   90.00
#
_symmetry.space_group_name_H-M   'P 1'
#
loop_
_entity.id
_entity.type
_entity.pdbx_description
1 polymer ?
#
loop_
_entity_poly.entity_id
_entity_poly.type
_entity_poly.pdbx_seq_one_letter_code
_entity_poly.pdbx_strand_id
1 'polypeptide(L)'
;MRNTPSPYNRLPRRDFLKQTAAQVLTGTAVASLLQSQHGLQAGEDSKAKSKPAAGYQLGAFTKSFQDMPIPAVCQAFQSMGLDGLDLTVRPKGHILPENVEQELPQACAAAKEAGVKILFLTTMIEEPDKNAERILATAQEQGIDRVKIGYYRYKTFGTLAQQLKETTKKIGKVAKLCQKYDVLPCVHVHSNAFLPSHGTQLYQLIQGFSPEEVGAYVDTLHMVKEGSGDGWRQGLDLLGPWIALCAVKNFAWERGDGRDKH
;
A
#
# COMPACT_ATOMS: atom_id res chain seq x y z
N MET A 1 -28.38 17.49 39.45
CA MET A 1 -27.56 16.26 39.35
C MET A 1 -27.32 15.96 37.88
N ARG A 2 -26.10 15.52 37.48
CA ARG A 2 -25.77 14.91 36.17
C ARG A 2 -25.94 15.84 34.93
N ASN A 3 -25.12 15.81 33.88
CA ASN A 3 -23.96 14.96 33.53
C ASN A 3 -22.76 15.83 33.07
N THR A 4 -21.56 15.56 33.59
CA THR A 4 -20.29 15.94 32.96
C THR A 4 -19.90 14.89 31.90
N PRO A 5 -19.35 15.27 30.72
CA PRO A 5 -18.88 14.31 29.73
C PRO A 5 -17.67 13.49 30.23
N SER A 6 -17.63 12.20 29.87
CA SER A 6 -16.55 11.28 30.26
C SER A 6 -15.25 11.54 29.47
N PRO A 7 -14.06 11.51 30.13
CA PRO A 7 -12.78 11.77 29.48
C PRO A 7 -12.16 10.48 28.91
N TYR A 8 -12.61 10.01 27.75
CA TYR A 8 -11.93 8.92 27.04
C TYR A 8 -10.95 9.42 25.96
N ASN A 9 -9.70 9.02 26.11
CA ASN A 9 -8.62 8.99 25.11
C ASN A 9 -8.34 10.27 24.30
N ARG A 10 -7.84 11.30 24.99
CA ARG A 10 -6.72 12.08 24.43
C ARG A 10 -5.41 11.44 24.88
N LEU A 11 -4.82 10.57 24.06
CA LEU A 11 -3.39 10.26 24.21
C LEU A 11 -2.60 11.49 23.70
N PRO A 12 -1.86 12.21 24.56
CA PRO A 12 -1.03 13.31 24.08
C PRO A 12 0.10 12.73 23.22
N ARG A 13 0.32 13.34 22.05
CA ARG A 13 1.27 12.87 21.01
C ARG A 13 2.73 12.69 21.47
N ARG A 14 3.07 13.07 22.70
CA ARG A 14 4.39 12.93 23.33
C ARG A 14 4.63 11.56 24.01
N ASP A 15 3.58 10.82 24.39
CA ASP A 15 3.76 9.61 25.21
C ASP A 15 3.88 8.33 24.38
N PHE A 16 3.32 8.31 23.16
CA PHE A 16 3.53 7.23 22.18
C PHE A 16 5.02 7.03 21.84
N LEU A 17 5.80 8.12 21.76
CA LEU A 17 7.24 8.09 21.51
C LEU A 17 8.08 7.67 22.74
N LYS A 18 7.48 7.58 23.94
CA LYS A 18 8.17 7.12 25.15
C LYS A 18 7.98 5.63 25.41
N GLN A 19 6.83 5.06 25.04
CA GLN A 19 6.55 3.64 25.24
C GLN A 19 7.38 2.72 24.32
N THR A 20 7.85 3.21 23.17
CA THR A 20 8.80 2.48 22.29
C THR A 20 10.25 2.47 22.77
N ALA A 21 10.61 3.24 23.82
CA ALA A 21 11.97 3.29 24.36
C ALA A 21 12.20 2.37 25.58
N ALA A 22 11.16 1.66 26.06
CA ALA A 22 11.15 1.02 27.38
C ALA A 22 11.30 -0.53 27.37
N GLN A 23 11.71 -1.15 26.26
CA GLN A 23 11.83 -2.62 26.15
C GLN A 23 13.24 -3.14 25.75
N VAL A 24 14.31 -2.39 26.03
CA VAL A 24 15.69 -2.79 25.66
C VAL A 24 16.65 -2.91 26.87
N LEU A 25 16.17 -2.76 28.12
CA LEU A 25 17.04 -2.73 29.32
C LEU A 25 16.57 -3.64 30.48
N THR A 26 16.76 -4.96 30.31
CA THR A 26 16.98 -5.91 31.42
C THR A 26 17.99 -6.98 30.98
N GLY A 27 19.27 -6.80 31.33
CA GLY A 27 20.36 -7.68 30.84
C GLY A 27 21.77 -7.35 31.36
N THR A 28 21.92 -6.90 32.60
CA THR A 28 23.22 -6.94 33.34
C THR A 28 23.50 -8.41 33.73
N ALA A 29 24.68 -9.02 33.65
CA ALA A 29 26.03 -8.65 34.13
C ALA A 29 27.05 -9.76 33.65
N VAL A 30 28.40 -9.70 33.71
CA VAL A 30 29.40 -8.66 34.06
C VAL A 30 30.81 -9.05 33.52
N ALA A 31 31.68 -8.06 33.30
CA ALA A 31 33.16 -8.06 33.19
C ALA A 31 33.98 -9.24 32.62
N SER A 32 34.91 -8.89 31.71
CA SER A 32 36.36 -9.10 31.91
C SER A 32 37.18 -8.11 31.07
N LEU A 33 38.24 -7.54 31.66
CA LEU A 33 39.19 -6.66 30.95
C LEU A 33 40.12 -7.47 30.05
N LEU A 34 40.59 -6.87 28.94
CA LEU A 34 42.01 -6.80 28.62
C LEU A 34 42.28 -5.76 27.52
N GLN A 35 43.32 -4.95 27.70
CA GLN A 35 43.77 -3.95 26.73
C GLN A 35 44.71 -4.59 25.70
N SER A 36 44.59 -4.19 24.44
CA SER A 36 45.78 -4.04 23.58
C SER A 36 45.56 -2.87 22.62
N GLN A 37 46.47 -1.89 22.66
CA GLN A 37 46.52 -0.83 21.67
C GLN A 37 47.18 -1.37 20.41
N HIS A 38 46.66 -1.02 19.23
CA HIS A 38 47.47 -0.60 18.08
C HIS A 38 46.57 0.29 17.21
N GLY A 39 47.00 1.51 16.94
CA GLY A 39 46.27 2.45 16.08
C GLY A 39 46.73 2.35 14.64
N LEU A 40 45.86 2.73 13.70
CA LEU A 40 46.19 3.24 12.37
C LEU A 40 45.01 4.10 11.87
N GLN A 41 45.27 4.87 10.80
CA GLN A 41 44.57 6.14 10.54
C GLN A 41 43.10 6.06 10.12
N ALA A 42 42.41 7.17 10.36
CA ALA A 42 41.05 7.42 9.89
C ALA A 42 41.00 7.58 8.37
N GLY A 43 40.05 6.88 7.74
CA GLY A 43 39.40 7.30 6.51
C GLY A 43 37.92 7.48 6.81
N GLU A 44 37.38 8.69 6.63
CA GLU A 44 35.96 8.97 6.81
C GLU A 44 35.16 8.50 5.58
N ASP A 45 35.04 7.18 5.42
CA ASP A 45 34.01 6.61 4.56
C ASP A 45 32.64 7.04 5.10
N SER A 46 32.02 7.99 4.40
CA SER A 46 30.67 8.46 4.65
C SER A 46 29.68 7.32 4.35
N LYS A 47 29.56 6.39 5.29
CA LYS A 47 28.56 5.32 5.27
C LYS A 47 27.17 5.95 5.31
N ALA A 48 26.60 6.15 4.12
CA ALA A 48 25.17 6.34 3.94
C ALA A 48 24.45 5.30 4.79
N LYS A 49 23.58 5.75 5.70
CA LYS A 49 22.93 4.88 6.68
C LYS A 49 21.95 3.96 5.94
N SER A 50 22.43 2.78 5.52
CA SER A 50 21.60 1.73 4.94
C SER A 50 20.56 1.31 5.97
N LYS A 51 19.31 1.72 5.73
CA LYS A 51 18.13 1.41 6.54
C LYS A 51 18.01 -0.12 6.68
N PRO A 52 17.81 -0.68 7.89
CA PRO A 52 17.79 -2.13 8.08
C PRO A 52 16.70 -2.82 7.23
N ALA A 53 17.05 -3.92 6.58
CA ALA A 53 16.20 -4.64 5.62
C ALA A 53 15.05 -5.46 6.25
N ALA A 54 14.53 -5.04 7.40
CA ALA A 54 13.49 -5.72 8.17
C ALA A 54 12.31 -4.78 8.54
N GLY A 55 12.09 -3.72 7.75
CA GLY A 55 11.03 -2.74 7.96
C GLY A 55 10.11 -2.59 6.74
N TYR A 56 8.89 -2.12 6.98
CA TYR A 56 7.95 -1.73 5.91
C TYR A 56 8.54 -0.64 5.02
N GLN A 57 8.18 -0.68 3.74
CA GLN A 57 8.55 0.36 2.77
C GLN A 57 7.43 1.39 2.68
N LEU A 58 7.78 2.66 2.84
CA LEU A 58 6.86 3.79 2.79
C LEU A 58 7.00 4.51 1.45
N GLY A 59 5.90 4.64 0.72
CA GLY A 59 5.85 5.43 -0.50
C GLY A 59 4.61 6.28 -0.59
N ALA A 60 4.55 7.13 -1.61
CA ALA A 60 3.39 8.00 -1.87
C ALA A 60 2.74 7.70 -3.22
N PHE A 61 1.41 7.89 -3.25
CA PHE A 61 0.61 7.70 -4.45
C PHE A 61 0.85 8.85 -5.43
N THR A 62 1.44 8.52 -6.57
CA THR A 62 1.95 9.51 -7.53
C THR A 62 0.86 10.37 -8.19
N LYS A 63 -0.43 9.98 -8.09
CA LYS A 63 -1.57 10.78 -8.58
C LYS A 63 -1.57 12.23 -8.04
N SER A 64 -1.13 12.45 -6.81
CA SER A 64 -1.09 13.81 -6.22
C SER A 64 0.02 14.71 -6.81
N PHE A 65 0.90 14.14 -7.63
CA PHE A 65 2.06 14.79 -8.25
C PHE A 65 2.05 14.62 -9.78
N GLN A 66 0.91 14.25 -10.36
CA GLN A 66 0.84 13.74 -11.74
C GLN A 66 1.09 14.79 -12.84
N ASP A 67 1.11 16.07 -12.46
CA ASP A 67 1.47 17.19 -13.34
C ASP A 67 2.99 17.45 -13.33
N MET A 68 3.78 16.70 -12.55
CA MET A 68 5.23 16.79 -12.47
C MET A 68 5.91 15.67 -13.28
N PRO A 69 7.08 15.93 -13.92
CA PRO A 69 7.89 14.87 -14.52
C PRO A 69 8.36 13.85 -13.46
N ILE A 70 8.35 12.56 -13.82
CA ILE A 70 8.73 11.46 -12.91
C ILE A 70 10.09 11.68 -12.20
N PRO A 71 11.17 12.17 -12.84
CA PRO A 71 12.43 12.45 -12.14
C PRO A 71 12.28 13.48 -11.01
N ALA A 72 11.47 14.52 -11.20
CA ALA A 72 11.20 15.53 -10.17
C ALA A 72 10.37 14.96 -9.01
N VAL A 73 9.43 14.05 -9.31
CA VAL A 73 8.68 13.29 -8.28
C VAL A 73 9.62 12.40 -7.47
N CYS A 74 10.57 11.73 -8.11
CA CYS A 74 11.56 10.87 -7.43
C CYS A 74 12.46 11.68 -6.49
N GLN A 75 12.98 12.83 -6.93
CA GLN A 75 13.76 13.75 -6.10
C GLN A 75 12.95 14.30 -4.92
N ALA A 76 11.70 14.72 -5.15
CA ALA A 76 10.81 15.18 -4.10
C ALA A 76 10.57 14.06 -3.06
N PHE A 77 10.32 12.83 -3.50
CA PHE A 77 10.05 11.69 -2.61
C PHE A 77 11.28 11.30 -1.78
N GLN A 78 12.48 11.34 -2.37
CA GLN A 78 13.73 11.16 -1.64
C GLN A 78 13.90 12.24 -0.55
N SER A 79 13.65 13.51 -0.88
CA SER A 79 13.81 14.62 0.09
C SER A 79 12.82 14.55 1.25
N MET A 80 11.67 13.89 1.04
CA MET A 80 10.68 13.58 2.08
C MET A 80 11.01 12.31 2.89
N GLY A 81 12.09 11.60 2.56
CA GLY A 81 12.50 10.36 3.23
C GLY A 81 11.65 9.14 2.88
N LEU A 82 10.96 9.15 1.73
CA LEU A 82 10.18 8.01 1.24
C LEU A 82 11.09 6.97 0.58
N ASP A 83 10.72 5.69 0.71
CA ASP A 83 11.42 4.57 0.07
C ASP A 83 11.04 4.44 -1.42
N GLY A 84 9.88 4.98 -1.85
CA GLY A 84 9.45 4.82 -3.24
C GLY A 84 8.09 5.38 -3.66
N LEU A 85 7.69 4.99 -4.88
CA LEU A 85 6.51 5.45 -5.61
C LEU A 85 5.45 4.35 -5.73
N ASP A 86 4.18 4.69 -5.50
CA ASP A 86 3.01 3.98 -6.08
C ASP A 86 2.71 4.66 -7.43
N LEU A 87 3.28 4.10 -8.50
CA LEU A 87 3.34 4.73 -9.83
C LEU A 87 2.07 4.46 -10.64
N THR A 88 1.44 5.52 -11.17
CA THR A 88 0.22 5.42 -11.97
C THR A 88 0.51 5.02 -13.43
N VAL A 89 0.27 3.74 -13.77
CA VAL A 89 0.34 3.20 -15.14
C VAL A 89 -1.08 2.85 -15.62
N ARG A 90 -1.80 3.85 -16.11
CA ARG A 90 -3.25 3.77 -16.40
C ARG A 90 -3.72 4.98 -17.22
N PRO A 91 -4.93 4.95 -17.83
CA PRO A 91 -5.51 6.14 -18.44
C PRO A 91 -5.59 7.30 -17.43
N LYS A 92 -5.07 8.47 -17.82
CA LYS A 92 -4.85 9.62 -16.91
C LYS A 92 -3.97 9.23 -15.70
N GLY A 93 -2.87 8.53 -15.96
CA GLY A 93 -1.75 8.25 -15.05
C GLY A 93 -0.52 9.09 -15.42
N HIS A 94 0.61 8.81 -14.77
CA HIS A 94 1.93 9.30 -15.20
C HIS A 94 2.34 8.67 -16.53
N ILE A 95 2.13 7.36 -16.63
CA ILE A 95 2.42 6.55 -17.82
C ILE A 95 1.10 6.04 -18.37
N LEU A 96 0.91 6.21 -19.68
CA LEU A 96 -0.22 5.60 -20.38
C LEU A 96 0.07 4.12 -20.67
N PRO A 97 -0.92 3.20 -20.56
CA PRO A 97 -0.72 1.77 -20.81
C PRO A 97 -0.03 1.46 -22.15
N GLU A 98 -0.35 2.23 -23.18
CA GLU A 98 0.22 2.11 -24.52
C GLU A 98 1.71 2.42 -24.61
N ASN A 99 2.26 3.19 -23.68
CA ASN A 99 3.65 3.65 -23.65
C ASN A 99 4.53 2.89 -22.63
N VAL A 100 3.97 1.91 -21.89
CA VAL A 100 4.61 1.30 -20.72
C VAL A 100 6.01 0.73 -21.00
N GLU A 101 6.19 0.05 -22.13
CA GLU A 101 7.45 -0.59 -22.55
C GLU A 101 8.59 0.44 -22.73
N GLN A 102 8.27 1.70 -23.02
CA GLN A 102 9.26 2.77 -23.18
C GLN A 102 9.42 3.61 -21.91
N GLU A 103 8.31 4.00 -21.28
CA GLU A 103 8.33 4.97 -20.16
C GLU A 103 8.60 4.31 -18.81
N LEU A 104 8.20 3.06 -18.57
CA LEU A 104 8.41 2.40 -17.28
C LEU A 104 9.90 2.13 -17.00
N PRO A 105 10.73 1.63 -17.96
CA PRO A 105 12.16 1.51 -17.73
C PRO A 105 12.86 2.86 -17.46
N GLN A 106 12.40 3.94 -18.10
CA GLN A 106 12.90 5.30 -17.84
C GLN A 106 12.53 5.78 -16.42
N ALA A 107 11.30 5.51 -15.97
CA ALA A 107 10.85 5.79 -14.61
C ALA A 107 11.64 5.00 -13.56
N CYS A 108 11.95 3.73 -13.82
CA CYS A 108 12.80 2.90 -12.97
C CYS A 108 14.23 3.43 -12.88
N ALA A 109 14.82 3.86 -14.00
CA ALA A 109 16.15 4.46 -14.03
C ALA A 109 16.18 5.78 -13.23
N ALA A 110 15.20 6.66 -13.43
CA ALA A 110 15.10 7.93 -12.70
C ALA A 110 14.87 7.73 -11.18
N ALA A 111 14.07 6.74 -10.79
CA ALA A 111 13.89 6.38 -9.38
C ALA A 111 15.22 5.92 -8.76
N LYS A 112 15.93 5.01 -9.44
CA LYS A 112 17.23 4.48 -9.02
C LYS A 112 18.28 5.58 -8.88
N GLU A 113 18.36 6.50 -9.84
CA GLU A 113 19.27 7.67 -9.80
C GLU A 113 18.97 8.57 -8.59
N ALA A 114 17.70 8.82 -8.30
CA ALA A 114 17.27 9.60 -7.15
C ALA A 114 17.39 8.85 -5.80
N GLY A 115 17.76 7.56 -5.79
CA GLY A 115 17.88 6.76 -4.56
C GLY A 115 16.55 6.26 -3.97
N VAL A 116 15.49 6.20 -4.78
CA VAL A 116 14.18 5.63 -4.45
C VAL A 116 13.84 4.48 -5.39
N LYS A 117 12.69 3.81 -5.21
CA LYS A 117 12.22 2.78 -6.16
C LYS A 117 10.75 2.93 -6.51
N ILE A 118 10.32 2.28 -7.60
CA ILE A 118 8.89 2.03 -7.81
C ILE A 118 8.52 0.84 -6.91
N LEU A 119 7.56 1.04 -6.01
CA LEU A 119 7.16 0.01 -5.03
C LEU A 119 6.19 -0.99 -5.66
N PHE A 120 5.24 -0.49 -6.44
CA PHE A 120 4.23 -1.23 -7.18
C PHE A 120 3.56 -0.28 -8.20
N LEU A 121 2.81 -0.83 -9.15
CA LEU A 121 2.06 -0.02 -10.12
C LEU A 121 0.57 0.09 -9.75
N THR A 122 0.02 1.30 -9.79
CA THR A 122 -1.42 1.52 -9.81
C THR A 122 -1.95 1.49 -11.25
N THR A 123 -2.63 0.39 -11.59
CA THR A 123 -3.17 0.13 -12.93
C THR A 123 -4.69 0.27 -12.99
N MET A 124 -5.27 -0.08 -14.15
CA MET A 124 -6.70 -0.29 -14.39
C MET A 124 -6.98 -1.67 -15.05
N ILE A 125 -6.15 -2.68 -14.78
CA ILE A 125 -6.31 -4.03 -15.36
C ILE A 125 -7.54 -4.73 -14.73
N GLU A 126 -8.60 -4.98 -15.49
CA GLU A 126 -9.84 -5.63 -14.99
C GLU A 126 -10.11 -7.01 -15.62
N GLU A 127 -9.56 -7.25 -16.80
CA GLU A 127 -9.55 -8.49 -17.58
C GLU A 127 -8.17 -8.62 -18.26
N PRO A 128 -7.75 -9.81 -18.71
CA PRO A 128 -6.60 -9.96 -19.59
C PRO A 128 -6.81 -9.28 -20.96
N ASP A 129 -5.93 -8.35 -21.30
CA ASP A 129 -5.85 -7.73 -22.63
C ASP A 129 -4.38 -7.44 -23.03
N LYS A 130 -4.17 -6.87 -24.23
CA LYS A 130 -2.83 -6.55 -24.75
C LYS A 130 -2.06 -5.54 -23.89
N ASN A 131 -2.74 -4.59 -23.24
CA ASN A 131 -2.10 -3.61 -22.39
C ASN A 131 -1.77 -4.21 -21.02
N ALA A 132 -2.63 -5.08 -20.48
CA ALA A 132 -2.34 -5.85 -19.28
C ALA A 132 -1.07 -6.72 -19.48
N GLU A 133 -0.97 -7.43 -20.61
CA GLU A 133 0.21 -8.22 -20.99
C GLU A 133 1.49 -7.37 -21.02
N ARG A 134 1.46 -6.22 -21.71
CA ARG A 134 2.62 -5.30 -21.83
C ARG A 134 3.01 -4.70 -20.49
N ILE A 135 2.04 -4.29 -19.65
CA ILE A 135 2.30 -3.76 -18.31
C ILE A 135 2.98 -4.82 -17.43
N LEU A 136 2.47 -6.05 -17.42
CA LEU A 136 2.98 -7.13 -16.56
C LEU A 136 4.36 -7.61 -17.02
N ALA A 137 4.58 -7.76 -18.32
CA ALA A 137 5.89 -8.09 -18.88
C ALA A 137 6.94 -7.02 -18.53
N THR A 138 6.63 -5.74 -18.78
CA THR A 138 7.56 -4.65 -18.45
C THR A 138 7.78 -4.54 -16.93
N ALA A 139 6.76 -4.81 -16.10
CA ALA A 139 6.91 -4.83 -14.64
C ALA A 139 7.89 -5.92 -14.18
N GLN A 140 7.78 -7.15 -14.71
CA GLN A 140 8.71 -8.25 -14.44
C GLN A 140 10.15 -7.89 -14.83
N GLU A 141 10.36 -7.38 -16.04
CA GLU A 141 11.68 -6.95 -16.54
C GLU A 141 12.33 -5.87 -15.67
N GLN A 142 11.52 -5.00 -15.05
CA GLN A 142 11.96 -3.95 -14.15
C GLN A 142 12.01 -4.38 -12.67
N GLY A 143 11.71 -5.64 -12.34
CA GLY A 143 11.72 -6.16 -10.97
C GLY A 143 10.60 -5.62 -10.08
N ILE A 144 9.47 -5.23 -10.66
CA ILE A 144 8.29 -4.74 -9.95
C ILE A 144 7.30 -5.90 -9.78
N ASP A 145 7.25 -6.45 -8.57
CA ASP A 145 6.55 -7.69 -8.22
C ASP A 145 5.07 -7.51 -7.85
N ARG A 146 4.53 -6.29 -7.85
CA ARG A 146 3.16 -5.98 -7.40
C ARG A 146 2.46 -4.97 -8.30
N VAL A 147 1.18 -5.21 -8.56
CA VAL A 147 0.29 -4.23 -9.22
C VAL A 147 -1.05 -4.13 -8.49
N LYS A 148 -1.53 -2.92 -8.22
CA LYS A 148 -2.95 -2.71 -7.93
C LYS A 148 -3.73 -2.86 -9.23
N ILE A 149 -4.65 -3.82 -9.28
CA ILE A 149 -5.52 -4.05 -10.44
C ILE A 149 -6.64 -2.99 -10.55
N GLY A 150 -7.50 -3.08 -11.58
CA GLY A 150 -8.61 -2.18 -11.82
C GLY A 150 -9.80 -2.34 -10.85
N TYR A 151 -10.97 -1.81 -11.23
CA TYR A 151 -12.08 -1.61 -10.30
C TYR A 151 -13.40 -2.21 -10.76
N TYR A 152 -13.85 -3.23 -10.04
CA TYR A 152 -15.19 -3.80 -10.24
C TYR A 152 -16.26 -2.95 -9.54
N ARG A 153 -17.49 -2.98 -10.07
CA ARG A 153 -18.59 -2.09 -9.66
C ARG A 153 -19.85 -2.85 -9.29
N TYR A 154 -20.44 -2.46 -8.16
CA TYR A 154 -21.82 -2.79 -7.83
C TYR A 154 -22.75 -1.97 -8.72
N LYS A 155 -23.79 -2.59 -9.29
CA LYS A 155 -24.65 -1.99 -10.32
C LYS A 155 -26.10 -1.86 -9.88
N THR A 156 -26.73 -2.96 -9.48
CA THR A 156 -28.20 -3.04 -9.36
C THR A 156 -28.59 -3.78 -8.08
N PHE A 157 -29.58 -3.23 -7.37
CA PHE A 157 -30.12 -3.86 -6.16
C PHE A 157 -30.59 -5.31 -6.42
N GLY A 158 -30.36 -6.19 -5.45
CA GLY A 158 -30.65 -7.62 -5.56
C GLY A 158 -29.62 -8.45 -6.33
N THR A 159 -28.66 -7.86 -7.06
CA THR A 159 -27.71 -8.62 -7.90
C THR A 159 -26.37 -8.94 -7.23
N LEU A 160 -26.12 -8.46 -6.01
CA LEU A 160 -24.80 -8.51 -5.36
C LEU A 160 -24.18 -9.91 -5.31
N ALA A 161 -24.94 -10.95 -4.92
CA ALA A 161 -24.42 -12.32 -4.83
C ALA A 161 -23.97 -12.90 -6.20
N GLN A 162 -24.60 -12.48 -7.30
CA GLN A 162 -24.15 -12.80 -8.65
C GLN A 162 -22.91 -11.98 -9.01
N GLN A 163 -22.94 -10.67 -8.76
CA GLN A 163 -21.80 -9.79 -9.07
C GLN A 163 -20.51 -10.18 -8.33
N LEU A 164 -20.60 -10.68 -7.09
CA LEU A 164 -19.45 -11.22 -6.36
C LEU A 164 -18.87 -12.45 -7.07
N LYS A 165 -19.70 -13.42 -7.46
CA LYS A 165 -19.27 -14.62 -8.21
C LYS A 165 -18.62 -14.25 -9.56
N GLU A 166 -19.16 -13.27 -10.27
CA GLU A 166 -18.60 -12.75 -11.52
C GLU A 166 -17.27 -12.02 -11.27
N THR A 167 -17.17 -11.25 -10.18
CA THR A 167 -15.97 -10.50 -9.81
C THR A 167 -14.82 -11.43 -9.41
N THR A 168 -15.07 -12.46 -8.58
CA THR A 168 -14.07 -13.49 -8.26
C THR A 168 -13.56 -14.20 -9.52
N LYS A 169 -14.42 -14.49 -10.50
CA LYS A 169 -13.99 -15.05 -11.79
C LYS A 169 -13.09 -14.09 -12.57
N LYS A 170 -13.38 -12.78 -12.58
CA LYS A 170 -12.54 -11.76 -13.23
C LYS A 170 -11.18 -11.63 -12.56
N ILE A 171 -11.15 -11.54 -11.22
CA ILE A 171 -9.91 -11.55 -10.42
C ILE A 171 -9.08 -12.79 -10.76
N GLY A 172 -9.69 -13.98 -10.80
CA GLY A 172 -8.98 -15.22 -11.15
C GLY A 172 -8.44 -15.28 -12.59
N LYS A 173 -9.03 -14.57 -13.56
CA LYS A 173 -8.43 -14.42 -14.89
C LYS A 173 -7.19 -13.53 -14.86
N VAL A 174 -7.26 -12.40 -14.14
CA VAL A 174 -6.13 -11.47 -14.00
C VAL A 174 -5.00 -12.12 -13.21
N ALA A 175 -5.30 -12.88 -12.15
CA ALA A 175 -4.30 -13.65 -11.39
C ALA A 175 -3.52 -14.63 -12.24
N LYS A 176 -4.20 -15.41 -13.10
CA LYS A 176 -3.54 -16.30 -14.07
C LYS A 176 -2.63 -15.56 -15.06
N LEU A 177 -2.96 -14.32 -15.41
CA LEU A 177 -2.10 -13.49 -16.25
C LEU A 177 -0.88 -13.01 -15.48
N CYS A 178 -1.06 -12.51 -14.26
CA CYS A 178 0.05 -11.99 -13.45
C CYS A 178 1.03 -13.09 -13.01
N GLN A 179 0.55 -14.32 -12.76
CA GLN A 179 1.36 -15.51 -12.50
C GLN A 179 2.36 -15.82 -13.63
N LYS A 180 2.02 -15.54 -14.89
CA LYS A 180 2.94 -15.71 -16.04
C LYS A 180 4.18 -14.81 -15.95
N TYR A 181 4.08 -13.72 -15.19
CA TYR A 181 5.07 -12.64 -15.09
C TYR A 181 5.63 -12.47 -13.68
N ASP A 182 5.38 -13.42 -12.77
CA ASP A 182 5.80 -13.36 -11.36
C ASP A 182 5.33 -12.07 -10.62
N VAL A 183 4.19 -11.51 -11.04
CA VAL A 183 3.58 -10.32 -10.44
C VAL A 183 2.40 -10.71 -9.57
N LEU A 184 2.31 -10.15 -8.36
CA LEU A 184 1.16 -10.30 -7.46
C LEU A 184 0.09 -9.23 -7.75
N PRO A 185 -1.12 -9.60 -8.22
CA PRO A 185 -2.24 -8.67 -8.35
C PRO A 185 -2.84 -8.36 -6.98
N CYS A 186 -2.90 -7.07 -6.65
CA CYS A 186 -3.42 -6.58 -5.38
C CYS A 186 -4.80 -5.94 -5.59
N VAL A 187 -5.83 -6.47 -4.94
CA VAL A 187 -7.22 -5.99 -5.03
C VAL A 187 -7.46 -4.92 -3.98
N HIS A 188 -7.82 -3.70 -4.41
CA HIS A 188 -7.99 -2.55 -3.53
C HIS A 188 -9.41 -2.42 -2.97
N VAL A 189 -9.52 -2.24 -1.65
CA VAL A 189 -10.79 -1.89 -0.99
C VAL A 189 -11.13 -0.43 -1.28
N HIS A 190 -12.29 -0.15 -1.89
CA HIS A 190 -12.67 1.22 -2.23
C HIS A 190 -14.13 1.54 -1.90
N SER A 191 -14.37 2.63 -1.16
CA SER A 191 -15.71 3.05 -0.73
C SER A 191 -16.69 3.36 -1.88
N ASN A 192 -17.98 3.43 -1.56
CA ASN A 192 -19.14 3.52 -2.47
C ASN A 192 -19.39 2.22 -3.28
N ALA A 193 -20.04 2.33 -4.45
CA ALA A 193 -20.45 1.21 -5.31
C ALA A 193 -19.30 0.48 -6.04
N PHE A 194 -18.20 0.16 -5.36
CA PHE A 194 -17.14 -0.72 -5.85
C PHE A 194 -17.29 -2.12 -5.24
N LEU A 195 -16.64 -3.10 -5.86
CA LEU A 195 -16.50 -4.45 -5.34
C LEU A 195 -14.99 -4.78 -5.29
N PRO A 196 -14.37 -4.89 -4.11
CA PRO A 196 -14.96 -4.79 -2.77
C PRO A 196 -15.08 -3.34 -2.24
N SER A 197 -16.14 -3.04 -1.51
CA SER A 197 -16.30 -1.76 -0.79
C SER A 197 -15.69 -1.75 0.62
N HIS A 198 -15.57 -2.93 1.25
CA HIS A 198 -15.07 -3.11 2.63
C HIS A 198 -14.31 -4.45 2.77
N GLY A 199 -13.56 -4.61 3.87
CA GLY A 199 -12.62 -5.72 4.03
C GLY A 199 -13.24 -7.13 4.05
N THR A 200 -14.40 -7.32 4.71
CA THR A 200 -15.06 -8.64 4.74
C THR A 200 -15.58 -9.06 3.36
N GLN A 201 -15.96 -8.10 2.51
CA GLN A 201 -16.31 -8.34 1.11
C GLN A 201 -15.06 -8.63 0.24
N LEU A 202 -13.91 -8.00 0.53
CA LEU A 202 -12.66 -8.39 -0.13
C LEU A 202 -12.30 -9.83 0.22
N TYR A 203 -12.39 -10.20 1.51
CA TYR A 203 -12.18 -11.58 1.96
C TYR A 203 -13.11 -12.57 1.22
N GLN A 204 -14.41 -12.27 1.10
CA GLN A 204 -15.34 -13.09 0.31
C GLN A 204 -14.91 -13.27 -1.16
N LEU A 205 -14.30 -12.24 -1.77
CA LEU A 205 -13.81 -12.30 -3.15
C LEU A 205 -12.53 -13.10 -3.32
N ILE A 206 -11.63 -13.10 -2.31
CA ILE A 206 -10.25 -13.64 -2.44
C ILE A 206 -9.92 -14.88 -1.61
N GLN A 207 -10.71 -15.27 -0.61
CA GLN A 207 -10.44 -16.41 0.30
C GLN A 207 -10.20 -17.77 -0.39
N GLY A 208 -10.53 -17.90 -1.68
CA GLY A 208 -10.29 -19.11 -2.48
C GLY A 208 -8.97 -19.11 -3.27
N PHE A 209 -8.17 -18.05 -3.19
CA PHE A 209 -6.81 -17.95 -3.74
C PHE A 209 -5.80 -17.96 -2.60
N SER A 210 -4.58 -18.47 -2.83
CA SER A 210 -3.52 -18.30 -1.84
C SER A 210 -3.02 -16.83 -1.80
N PRO A 211 -2.42 -16.37 -0.70
CA PRO A 211 -1.81 -15.03 -0.61
C PRO A 211 -0.79 -14.70 -1.69
N GLU A 212 -0.14 -15.72 -2.25
CA GLU A 212 0.84 -15.63 -3.33
C GLU A 212 0.19 -15.48 -4.72
N GLU A 213 -1.10 -15.81 -4.86
CA GLU A 213 -1.84 -15.66 -6.12
C GLU A 213 -2.60 -14.34 -6.22
N VAL A 214 -3.13 -13.84 -5.09
CA VAL A 214 -3.90 -12.59 -5.01
C VAL A 214 -3.63 -11.87 -3.70
N GLY A 215 -3.12 -10.64 -3.78
CA GLY A 215 -2.93 -9.76 -2.64
C GLY A 215 -4.16 -8.92 -2.30
N ALA A 216 -4.30 -8.57 -1.02
CA ALA A 216 -5.17 -7.52 -0.54
C ALA A 216 -4.43 -6.18 -0.48
N TYR A 217 -5.01 -5.14 -1.08
CA TYR A 217 -4.61 -3.75 -0.86
C TYR A 217 -5.66 -3.09 0.05
N VAL A 218 -5.39 -3.14 1.35
CA VAL A 218 -6.24 -2.55 2.38
C VAL A 218 -6.08 -1.04 2.41
N ASP A 219 -7.14 -0.31 2.78
CA ASP A 219 -7.15 1.16 2.79
C ASP A 219 -7.87 1.66 4.04
N THR A 220 -7.17 2.43 4.87
CA THR A 220 -7.68 2.88 6.18
C THR A 220 -8.89 3.79 6.05
N LEU A 221 -8.98 4.61 5.00
CA LEU A 221 -10.13 5.50 4.76
C LEU A 221 -11.32 4.69 4.26
N HIS A 222 -11.14 3.87 3.23
CA HIS A 222 -12.26 3.16 2.60
C HIS A 222 -12.83 2.07 3.53
N MET A 223 -11.99 1.34 4.25
CA MET A 223 -12.44 0.33 5.21
C MET A 223 -13.20 0.94 6.39
N VAL A 224 -12.76 2.09 6.91
CA VAL A 224 -13.44 2.79 8.01
C VAL A 224 -14.71 3.51 7.54
N LYS A 225 -14.76 3.95 6.27
CA LYS A 225 -15.95 4.60 5.69
C LYS A 225 -17.13 3.64 5.50
N GLU A 226 -16.88 2.45 4.93
CA GLU A 226 -17.94 1.47 4.65
C GLU A 226 -18.12 0.43 5.76
N GLY A 227 -17.08 0.18 6.57
CA GLY A 227 -17.07 -0.73 7.72
C GLY A 227 -16.97 0.01 9.05
N SER A 228 -17.71 1.11 9.20
CA SER A 228 -17.64 1.98 10.38
C SER A 228 -17.97 1.26 11.70
N GLY A 229 -17.54 1.86 12.82
CA GLY A 229 -17.50 1.16 14.10
C GLY A 229 -16.34 0.16 14.15
N ASP A 230 -16.63 -1.10 13.87
CA ASP A 230 -15.68 -2.23 14.03
C ASP A 230 -15.52 -3.12 12.78
N GLY A 231 -16.31 -2.89 11.72
CA GLY A 231 -16.26 -3.68 10.48
C GLY A 231 -14.91 -3.59 9.76
N TRP A 232 -14.21 -2.46 9.88
CA TRP A 232 -12.84 -2.29 9.39
C TRP A 232 -11.86 -3.24 10.11
N ARG A 233 -12.00 -3.44 11.42
CA ARG A 233 -11.11 -4.30 12.22
C ARG A 233 -11.34 -5.77 11.88
N GLN A 234 -12.60 -6.19 11.80
CA GLN A 234 -12.98 -7.54 11.35
C GLN A 234 -12.52 -7.82 9.92
N GLY A 235 -12.58 -6.80 9.05
CA GLY A 235 -12.04 -6.88 7.70
C GLY A 235 -10.52 -7.06 7.65
N LEU A 236 -9.76 -6.34 8.48
CA LEU A 236 -8.31 -6.51 8.58
C LEU A 236 -7.92 -7.87 9.15
N ASP A 237 -8.64 -8.35 10.17
CA ASP A 237 -8.40 -9.64 10.83
C ASP A 237 -8.55 -10.81 9.84
N LEU A 238 -9.68 -10.87 9.11
CA LEU A 238 -9.91 -11.84 8.04
C LEU A 238 -8.88 -11.77 6.90
N LEU A 239 -8.42 -10.57 6.56
CA LEU A 239 -7.50 -10.36 5.45
C LEU A 239 -6.03 -10.59 5.82
N GLY A 240 -5.68 -10.74 7.10
CA GLY A 240 -4.30 -10.78 7.61
C GLY A 240 -3.29 -11.53 6.72
N PRO A 241 -3.54 -12.79 6.33
CA PRO A 241 -2.65 -13.56 5.46
C PRO A 241 -2.43 -12.95 4.06
N TRP A 242 -3.42 -12.25 3.51
CA TRP A 242 -3.40 -11.69 2.15
C TRP A 242 -2.90 -10.24 2.09
N ILE A 243 -2.64 -9.55 3.21
CA ILE A 243 -2.25 -8.12 3.19
C ILE A 243 -0.90 -7.93 2.49
N ALA A 244 -0.96 -7.48 1.23
CA ALA A 244 0.21 -7.21 0.39
C ALA A 244 0.54 -5.72 0.32
N LEU A 245 -0.48 -4.85 0.41
CA LEU A 245 -0.35 -3.39 0.34
C LEU A 245 -1.29 -2.72 1.36
N CYS A 246 -0.90 -1.58 1.90
CA CYS A 246 -1.72 -0.80 2.84
C CYS A 246 -1.69 0.69 2.50
N ALA A 247 -2.86 1.27 2.22
CA ALA A 247 -3.03 2.70 1.97
C ALA A 247 -3.40 3.41 3.28
N VAL A 248 -2.52 4.30 3.72
CA VAL A 248 -2.78 5.18 4.87
C VAL A 248 -3.41 6.48 4.37
N LYS A 249 -4.71 6.62 4.62
CA LYS A 249 -5.52 7.80 4.26
C LYS A 249 -6.41 8.18 5.44
N ASN A 250 -6.74 9.47 5.55
CA ASN A 250 -7.59 10.00 6.61
C ASN A 250 -8.72 10.86 6.03
N PHE A 251 -9.81 10.97 6.77
CA PHE A 251 -11.00 11.74 6.42
C PHE A 251 -11.79 12.09 7.69
N ALA A 252 -12.78 12.96 7.55
CA ALA A 252 -13.76 13.24 8.59
C ALA A 252 -15.18 13.11 8.01
N TRP A 253 -16.12 12.75 8.87
CA TRP A 253 -17.54 12.99 8.61
C TRP A 253 -17.89 14.34 9.22
N GLU A 254 -18.37 15.26 8.40
CA GLU A 254 -18.92 16.52 8.87
C GLU A 254 -20.43 16.38 9.04
N ARG A 255 -20.96 16.91 10.14
CA ARG A 255 -22.38 16.87 10.42
C ARG A 255 -23.09 17.89 9.54
N GLY A 256 -23.97 17.45 8.64
CA GLY A 256 -24.89 18.37 7.96
C GLY A 256 -25.90 18.99 8.94
N ASP A 257 -26.51 20.11 8.55
CA ASP A 257 -27.48 20.88 9.36
C ASP A 257 -28.86 20.19 9.53
N GLY A 258 -28.90 18.86 9.44
CA GLY A 258 -30.10 18.04 9.50
C GLY A 258 -30.68 17.90 10.91
N ARG A 259 -32.01 17.73 10.97
CA ARG A 259 -32.75 17.45 12.22
C ARG A 259 -32.49 16.06 12.76
N ASP A 260 -32.35 15.08 11.87
CA ASP A 260 -32.15 13.68 12.22
C ASP A 260 -30.66 13.41 12.42
N LYS A 261 -30.29 13.06 13.67
CA LYS A 261 -28.93 13.14 14.20
C LYS A 261 -28.34 11.75 14.41
N HIS A 262 -27.99 11.09 13.31
CA HIS A 262 -27.21 9.86 13.27
C HIS A 262 -25.94 10.07 12.46
#